data_AF-A0A924ZU43-F1
#
_entry.id   AF-A0A924ZU43-F1
#
_cell.length_a   1.000
_cell.length_b   1.000
_cell.length_c   1.000
_cell.angle_alpha   90.00
_cell.angle_beta   90.00
_cell.angle_gamma   90.00
#
_symmetry.space_group_name_H-M   'P 1'
#
loop_
_entity.id
_entity.type
_entity.pdbx_description
1 polymer ?
#
loop_
_entity_poly.entity_id
_entity_poly.type
_entity_poly.pdbx_seq_one_letter_code
_entity_poly.pdbx_strand_id
1 'polypeptide(L)' 'SNTAGTTIQVYDMQGRMVENKKVNANAVEIGANYTSGIYNVILENAGQAKTIRLIKK' A
#
# COMPACT_ATOMS: atom_id res chain seq x y z
N SER A 1 22.27 -8.54 0.03
CA SER A 1 21.27 -9.00 -0.95
C SER A 1 20.44 -7.81 -1.38
N ASN A 2 20.49 -7.44 -2.66
CA ASN A 2 19.65 -6.35 -3.19
C ASN A 2 18.25 -6.91 -3.43
N THR A 3 17.43 -7.01 -2.38
CA THR A 3 16.04 -7.42 -2.50
C THR A 3 15.32 -6.35 -3.31
N ALA A 4 14.75 -6.72 -4.47
CA ALA A 4 13.93 -5.81 -5.26
C ALA A 4 12.86 -5.19 -4.35
N GLY A 5 12.79 -3.86 -4.29
CA GLY A 5 11.88 -3.18 -3.37
C GLY A 5 10.41 -3.45 -3.69
N THR A 6 9.59 -3.52 -2.65
CA THR A 6 8.14 -3.64 -2.76
C THR A 6 7.54 -2.27 -3.01
N THR A 7 6.79 -2.13 -4.10
CA THR A 7 5.95 -0.96 -4.35
C THR A 7 4.63 -1.14 -3.59
N ILE A 8 4.17 -0.07 -2.94
CA ILE A 8 2.94 -0.02 -2.16
C ILE A 8 2.13 1.14 -2.72
N GLN A 9 0.93 0.82 -3.21
CA GLN A 9 -0.02 1.81 -3.70
C GLN A 9 -1.31 1.69 -2.89
N VAL A 10 -1.83 2.82 -2.45
CA VAL A 10 -3.07 2.86 -1.67
C VAL A 10 -4.07 3.77 -2.36
N TYR A 11 -5.28 3.25 -2.56
CA TYR A 11 -6.39 3.96 -3.19
C TYR A 11 -7.56 4.11 -2.22
N ASP A 12 -8.14 5.30 -2.17
CA ASP A 12 -9.39 5.57 -1.44
C ASP A 12 -10.61 4.96 -2.17
N MET A 13 -11.81 5.04 -1.56
CA MET A 13 -13.05 4.53 -2.17
C MET A 13 -13.47 5.26 -3.45
N GLN A 14 -12.94 6.45 -3.70
CA GLN A 14 -13.18 7.19 -4.94
C GLN A 14 -12.17 6.81 -6.03
N GLY A 15 -11.24 5.90 -5.75
CA GLY A 15 -10.18 5.47 -6.66
C GLY A 15 -9.01 6.44 -6.74
N ARG A 16 -8.90 7.42 -5.82
CA ARG A 16 -7.73 8.31 -5.79
C ARG A 16 -6.57 7.62 -5.11
N MET A 17 -5.38 7.70 -5.71
CA MET A 17 -4.14 7.24 -5.08
C MET A 17 -3.77 8.20 -3.95
N VAL A 18 -3.78 7.72 -2.70
CA VAL A 18 -3.49 8.51 -1.49
C VAL A 18 -2.10 8.22 -0.91
N GLU A 19 -1.47 7.13 -1.32
CA GLU A 19 -0.09 6.81 -0.95
C GLU A 19 0.58 5.97 -2.06
N ASN A 20 1.84 6.28 -2.36
CA ASN A 20 2.67 5.52 -3.31
C ASN A 20 4.12 5.55 -2.83
N LYS A 21 4.65 4.39 -2.45
CA LYS A 21 6.04 4.28 -1.98
C LYS A 21 6.68 2.96 -2.36
N LYS A 22 7.99 2.98 -2.56
CA LYS A 22 8.82 1.79 -2.75
C LYS A 22 9.67 1.57 -1.50
N VAL A 23 9.60 0.38 -0.92
CA VAL A 23 10.29 0.06 0.33
C VAL A 23 11.09 -1.22 0.24
N ASN A 24 12.25 -1.23 0.91
CA ASN A 24 13.09 -2.41 1.08
C ASN A 24 13.03 -2.84 2.55
N ALA A 25 11.83 -3.16 3.05
CA ALA A 25 11.59 -3.52 4.44
C ALA A 25 10.55 -4.64 4.53
N ASN A 26 10.65 -5.47 5.58
CA ASN A 26 9.71 -6.56 5.84
C ASN A 26 8.37 -6.08 6.43
N ALA A 27 8.34 -4.86 6.96
CA ALA A 27 7.17 -4.23 7.52
C ALA A 27 7.15 -2.74 7.15
N VAL A 28 5.96 -2.20 6.96
CA VAL A 28 5.73 -0.80 6.67
C VAL A 28 4.43 -0.37 7.35
N GLU A 29 4.44 0.83 7.91
CA GLU A 29 3.24 1.50 8.37
C GLU A 29 2.66 2.37 7.25
N ILE A 30 1.33 2.37 7.11
CA ILE A 30 0.57 3.20 6.17
C ILE A 30 -0.63 3.78 6.89
N GLY A 31 -1.21 4.85 6.34
CA GLY A 31 -2.51 5.33 6.80
C GLY A 31 -2.53 6.16 8.08
N ALA A 32 -1.41 6.81 8.42
CA ALA A 32 -1.31 7.75 9.53
C ALA A 32 -2.32 8.91 9.38
N ASN A 33 -2.47 9.44 8.16
CA ASN A 33 -3.32 10.60 7.86
C ASN A 33 -4.58 10.24 7.04
N TYR A 34 -4.97 8.97 7.01
CA TYR A 34 -6.18 8.57 6.31
C TYR A 34 -7.41 8.96 7.12
N THR A 35 -8.41 9.53 6.43
CA THR A 35 -9.76 9.66 6.95
C THR A 35 -10.37 8.28 7.20
N SER A 36 -11.39 8.20 8.05
CA SER A 36 -12.16 6.95 8.20
C SER A 36 -12.74 6.52 6.84
N GLY A 37 -12.66 5.22 6.55
CA GLY A 37 -13.08 4.70 5.25
C GLY A 37 -12.42 3.37 4.87
N ILE A 38 -12.74 2.89 3.67
CA ILE A 38 -12.18 1.68 3.08
C ILE A 38 -11.12 2.06 2.05
N TYR A 39 -10.00 1.36 2.07
CA TYR A 39 -8.90 1.58 1.14
C TYR A 39 -8.49 0.25 0.50
N ASN A 40 -8.08 0.30 -0.77
CA ASN A 40 -7.41 -0.82 -1.42
C ASN A 40 -5.91 -0.57 -1.38
N VAL A 41 -5.17 -1.54 -0.85
CA VAL A 41 -3.70 -1.53 -0.77
C VAL A 41 -3.18 -2.57 -1.75
N ILE A 42 -2.36 -2.15 -2.70
CA ILE A 42 -1.71 -3.00 -3.69
C ILE A 42 -0.22 -3.06 -3.35
N LEU A 43 0.29 -4.27 -3.17
CA LEU A 43 1.69 -4.58 -2.91
C LEU A 43 2.27 -5.27 -4.14
N GLU A 44 3.34 -4.73 -4.72
CA GLU A 44 4.02 -5.33 -5.87
C GLU A 44 5.49 -5.58 -5.54
N ASN A 45 5.95 -6.83 -5.70
CA ASN A 45 7.35 -7.21 -5.51
C ASN A 45 7.75 -8.25 -6.55
N ALA A 46 8.87 -8.02 -7.26
CA ALA A 46 9.44 -9.00 -8.20
C ALA A 46 8.43 -9.63 -9.18
N GLY A 47 7.49 -8.83 -9.71
CA GLY A 47 6.46 -9.28 -10.65
C GLY A 47 5.26 -9.99 -10.02
N GLN A 48 5.20 -10.11 -8.69
CA GLN A 48 4.04 -10.59 -7.95
C GLN A 48 3.27 -9.41 -7.35
N ALA A 49 1.93 -9.47 -7.43
CA ALA A 49 1.04 -8.48 -6.86
C ALA A 49 0.10 -9.12 -5.82
N LYS A 50 -0.17 -8.39 -4.74
CA LYS A 50 -1.17 -8.74 -3.73
C LYS A 50 -2.02 -7.53 -3.38
N THR A 51 -3.33 -7.69 -3.41
CA THR A 51 -4.28 -6.65 -3.00
C THR A 51 -4.89 -6.98 -1.64
N ILE A 52 -4.96 -5.99 -0.76
CA ILE A 52 -5.51 -6.07 0.59
C ILE A 52 -6.53 -4.95 0.77
N ARG A 53 -7.64 -5.23 1.46
CA ARG A 53 -8.60 -4.21 1.88
C ARG A 53 -8.26 -3.73 3.29
N LEU A 54 -8.05 -2.42 3.45
CA LEU A 54 -7.84 -1.76 4.74
C LEU A 54 -9.14 -1.05 5.14
N ILE A 55 -9.54 -1.20 6.40
CA ILE A 55 -10.66 -0.46 7.00
C ILE A 55 -10.08 0.47 8.07
N LYS A 56 -10.04 1.77 7.78
CA LYS A 56 -9.69 2.80 8.75
C LYS A 56 -10.96 3.19 9.51
N LYS A 57 -10.98 2.93 10.81
CA LYS A 57 -12.05 3.37 11.71
C LYS A 57 -11.80 4.80 12.14
#